data_AF-A0AAU9CKN0-F1
#
_entry.id   AF-A0AAU9CKN0-F1
#
_cell.length_a   1.000
_cell.length_b   1.000
_cell.length_c   1.000
_cell.angle_alpha   90.00
_cell.angle_beta   90.00
_cell.angle_gamma   90.00
#
_symmetry.space_group_name_H-M   'P 1'
#
loop_
_entity.id
_entity.type
_entity.pdbx_description
1 polymer ?
#
loop_
_entity_poly.entity_id
_entity_poly.type
_entity_poly.pdbx_seq_one_letter_code
_entity_poly.pdbx_strand_id
1 'polypeptide(L)'
;MADTQLSHGFNPRLLLVDPSKALKRLKDRIDSINDSYDSAVRRKKKIKLSVRRTAERTLMMFIPQLNGAIRKGEVPHPGDLPAFETKNASLASEADADSKTIYNHRKRLSEAGIFTSTALQGRSGIRIRFNPEILWEKDTAELVRGFALSPSKPENSAPERPSRRGHRENFPTLVPELSCTSENSNRAVDKCGTASPSDALLRESDFLAHPKSKNSPTEPQAQGEETGRVPPAGHVDKSGEKRRKDRLVTAMARDIWKYAWQTLWAGKIMPEFQREKALRNLGRLLFNRYYENREYATLKGRALDKSLEQYHDEITECLDYQRACLETIPGTWIPDKPEWYFYEGNARNGFSHTRMRFERYRLRKQKREHLSVFEQVKREARTYRRDKGRHKDKTPTEMYRWHRQKIADTGQEWLMREFGRWASRSPYVRINTQLWNVEPDL
;
A
#
# COMPACT_ATOMS: atom_id res chain seq x y z
N MET A 1 46.02 -39.57 -3.10
CA MET A 1 44.59 -39.59 -2.71
C MET A 1 44.54 -39.91 -1.22
N ALA A 2 43.73 -39.21 -0.44
CA ALA A 2 43.68 -39.39 1.02
C ALA A 2 42.21 -39.55 1.44
N ASP A 3 41.82 -40.80 1.73
CA ASP A 3 40.47 -41.10 2.20
C ASP A 3 40.27 -40.52 3.60
N THR A 4 39.43 -39.49 3.68
CA THR A 4 39.13 -38.78 4.93
C THR A 4 38.10 -39.60 5.72
N GLN A 5 38.58 -40.65 6.40
CA GLN A 5 37.73 -41.51 7.22
C GLN A 5 37.21 -40.79 8.47
N LEU A 6 36.02 -41.24 8.93
CA LEU A 6 35.49 -41.04 10.27
C LEU A 6 35.29 -39.58 10.73
N SER A 7 34.44 -38.85 10.03
CA SER A 7 33.47 -38.02 10.78
C SER A 7 32.43 -38.96 11.42
N HIS A 8 32.12 -38.77 12.71
CA HIS A 8 31.10 -39.59 13.37
C HIS A 8 29.76 -39.43 12.65
N GLY A 9 29.10 -40.56 12.34
CA GLY A 9 27.97 -40.65 11.43
C GLY A 9 26.71 -39.90 11.89
N PHE A 10 26.70 -38.58 11.72
CA PHE A 10 25.52 -37.76 11.96
C PHE A 10 24.39 -38.17 11.00
N ASN A 11 23.24 -38.54 11.57
CA ASN A 11 22.08 -38.97 10.79
C ASN A 11 21.09 -37.80 10.63
N PRO A 12 21.03 -37.13 9.45
CA PRO A 12 20.14 -35.99 9.23
C PRO A 12 18.65 -36.33 9.37
N ARG A 13 18.27 -37.63 9.36
CA ARG A 13 16.89 -38.05 9.64
C ARG A 13 16.42 -37.67 11.05
N LEU A 14 17.34 -37.49 12.01
CA LEU A 14 17.03 -37.06 13.38
C LEU A 14 16.56 -35.59 13.47
N LEU A 15 16.85 -34.76 12.45
CA LEU A 15 16.38 -33.37 12.38
C LEU A 15 15.02 -33.22 11.68
N LEU A 16 14.46 -34.29 11.11
CA LEU A 16 13.17 -34.23 10.42
C LEU A 16 12.05 -33.82 11.40
N VAL A 17 11.38 -32.74 11.08
CA VAL A 17 10.29 -32.18 11.90
C VAL A 17 9.02 -32.98 11.66
N ASP A 18 8.54 -33.63 12.73
CA ASP A 18 7.23 -34.26 12.82
C ASP A 18 6.13 -33.17 12.89
N PRO A 19 5.21 -33.09 11.91
CA PRO A 19 4.16 -32.06 11.88
C PRO A 19 3.24 -32.10 13.10
N SER A 20 2.90 -33.29 13.59
CA SER A 20 2.00 -33.47 14.73
C SER A 20 2.64 -33.00 16.04
N LYS A 21 3.93 -33.32 16.24
CA LYS A 21 4.70 -32.82 17.40
C LYS A 21 4.90 -31.32 17.33
N ALA A 22 5.22 -30.77 16.16
CA ALA A 22 5.39 -29.32 15.99
C ALA A 22 4.08 -28.54 16.19
N LEU A 23 2.94 -29.03 15.70
CA LEU A 23 1.63 -28.46 16.00
C LEU A 23 1.28 -28.53 17.49
N LYS A 24 1.63 -29.63 18.19
CA LYS A 24 1.46 -29.72 19.64
C LYS A 24 2.31 -28.67 20.37
N ARG A 25 3.61 -28.56 20.06
CA ARG A 25 4.48 -27.54 20.68
C ARG A 25 4.02 -26.10 20.36
N LEU A 26 3.50 -25.85 19.16
CA LEU A 26 2.87 -24.58 18.79
C LEU A 26 1.64 -24.27 19.66
N LYS A 27 0.75 -25.25 19.84
CA LYS A 27 -0.39 -25.14 20.76
C LYS A 27 0.09 -24.81 22.17
N ASP A 28 0.93 -25.65 22.74
CA ASP A 28 1.31 -25.58 24.15
C ASP A 28 2.05 -24.26 24.46
N ARG A 29 2.83 -23.73 23.50
CA ARG A 29 3.45 -22.40 23.58
C ARG A 29 2.44 -21.26 23.46
N ILE A 30 1.46 -21.35 22.55
CA ILE A 30 0.40 -20.33 22.42
C ILE A 30 -0.47 -20.26 23.68
N ASP A 31 -0.83 -21.42 24.23
CA ASP A 31 -1.69 -21.52 25.40
C ASP A 31 -0.93 -21.00 26.65
N SER A 32 0.35 -21.38 26.84
CA SER A 32 1.25 -20.79 27.86
C SER A 32 1.41 -19.26 27.75
N ILE A 33 1.55 -18.73 26.52
CA ILE A 33 1.60 -17.27 26.29
C ILE A 33 0.27 -16.62 26.68
N ASN A 34 -0.86 -17.26 26.38
CA ASN A 34 -2.18 -16.77 26.75
C ASN A 34 -2.35 -16.71 28.27
N ASP A 35 -1.87 -17.69 29.03
CA ASP A 35 -2.04 -17.73 30.48
C ASP A 35 -1.24 -16.63 31.20
N SER A 36 -0.10 -16.21 30.64
CA SER A 36 0.69 -15.05 31.14
C SER A 36 -0.02 -13.68 31.09
N TYR A 37 -1.23 -13.61 30.52
CA TYR A 37 -1.94 -12.38 30.17
C TYR A 37 -3.33 -12.22 30.84
N ASP A 38 -3.51 -12.71 32.07
CA ASP A 38 -4.84 -12.74 32.72
C ASP A 38 -5.45 -11.38 33.12
N SER A 39 -4.64 -10.36 33.42
CA SER A 39 -5.20 -9.06 33.78
C SER A 39 -6.00 -8.44 32.63
N ALA A 40 -7.11 -7.75 32.94
CA ALA A 40 -8.06 -7.28 31.93
C ALA A 40 -7.44 -6.40 30.82
N VAL A 41 -6.40 -5.62 31.16
CA VAL A 41 -5.61 -4.81 30.23
C VAL A 41 -4.81 -5.69 29.24
N ARG A 42 -4.27 -6.82 29.72
CA ARG A 42 -3.46 -7.76 28.95
C ARG A 42 -4.27 -8.69 28.04
N ARG A 43 -5.59 -8.87 28.28
CA ARG A 43 -6.49 -9.64 27.40
C ARG A 43 -6.44 -9.25 25.92
N LYS A 44 -6.08 -8.00 25.57
CA LYS A 44 -5.88 -7.54 24.19
C LYS A 44 -4.64 -8.14 23.49
N LYS A 45 -3.70 -8.70 24.25
CA LYS A 45 -2.49 -9.40 23.78
C LYS A 45 -2.66 -10.92 23.64
N LYS A 46 -3.69 -11.54 24.25
CA LYS A 46 -3.95 -12.98 24.09
C LYS A 46 -4.16 -13.33 22.60
N ILE A 47 -3.50 -14.40 22.15
CA ILE A 47 -3.53 -14.95 20.80
C ILE A 47 -4.91 -15.57 20.57
N LYS A 48 -5.75 -14.89 19.78
CA LYS A 48 -7.08 -15.38 19.40
C LYS A 48 -6.98 -16.62 18.50
N LEU A 49 -8.03 -17.45 18.52
CA LEU A 49 -8.17 -18.64 17.65
C LEU A 49 -7.89 -18.35 16.16
N SER A 50 -8.29 -17.18 15.63
CA SER A 50 -7.99 -16.79 14.25
C SER A 50 -6.50 -16.60 13.97
N VAL A 51 -5.77 -16.01 14.93
CA VAL A 51 -4.31 -15.79 14.87
C VAL A 51 -3.58 -17.14 14.96
N ARG A 52 -4.06 -18.01 15.86
CA ARG A 52 -3.55 -19.37 16.04
C ARG A 52 -3.73 -20.23 14.78
N ARG A 53 -4.90 -20.22 14.15
CA ARG A 53 -5.14 -20.92 12.87
C ARG A 53 -4.16 -20.48 11.78
N THR A 54 -3.87 -19.18 11.67
CA THR A 54 -2.84 -18.66 10.74
C THR A 54 -1.44 -19.20 11.08
N ALA A 55 -1.07 -19.31 12.37
CA ALA A 55 0.19 -19.91 12.77
C ALA A 55 0.27 -21.41 12.41
N GLU A 56 -0.78 -22.18 12.73
CA GLU A 56 -0.89 -23.61 12.44
C GLU A 56 -0.79 -23.89 10.93
N ARG A 57 -1.52 -23.13 10.10
CA ARG A 57 -1.43 -23.23 8.63
C ARG A 57 -0.07 -22.82 8.07
N THR A 58 0.53 -21.73 8.57
CA THR A 58 1.88 -21.31 8.15
C THR A 58 2.93 -22.37 8.51
N LEU A 59 2.80 -23.02 9.66
CA LEU A 59 3.71 -24.08 10.11
C LEU A 59 3.59 -25.34 9.23
N MET A 60 2.36 -25.74 8.89
CA MET A 60 2.10 -26.89 8.01
C MET A 60 2.63 -26.69 6.58
N MET A 61 2.70 -25.45 6.07
CA MET A 61 3.36 -25.17 4.78
C MET A 61 4.89 -25.13 4.88
N PHE A 62 5.45 -24.73 6.03
CA PHE A 62 6.89 -24.62 6.23
C PHE A 62 7.58 -25.97 6.45
N ILE A 63 6.99 -26.87 7.25
CA ILE A 63 7.60 -28.15 7.62
C ILE A 63 7.97 -29.03 6.41
N PRO A 64 7.13 -29.18 5.35
CA PRO A 64 7.51 -29.92 4.15
C PRO A 64 8.72 -29.33 3.42
N GLN A 65 8.87 -27.99 3.39
CA GLN A 65 10.02 -27.32 2.77
C GLN A 65 11.29 -27.55 3.60
N LEU A 66 11.21 -27.38 4.92
CA LEU A 66 12.31 -27.61 5.85
C LEU A 66 12.80 -29.07 5.81
N ASN A 67 11.87 -30.03 5.84
CA ASN A 67 12.19 -31.46 5.71
C ASN A 67 12.74 -31.80 4.32
N GLY A 68 12.33 -31.08 3.27
CA GLY A 68 12.90 -31.18 1.93
C GLY A 68 14.37 -30.76 1.87
N ALA A 69 14.72 -29.64 2.51
CA ALA A 69 16.10 -29.17 2.63
C ALA A 69 16.97 -30.16 3.44
N ILE A 70 16.51 -30.58 4.62
CA ILE A 70 17.22 -31.54 5.48
C ILE A 70 17.52 -32.86 4.73
N ARG A 71 16.59 -33.35 3.89
CA ARG A 71 16.78 -34.56 3.07
C ARG A 71 17.84 -34.40 1.96
N LYS A 72 18.15 -33.17 1.54
CA LYS A 72 19.23 -32.87 0.57
C LYS A 72 20.61 -32.72 1.23
N GLY A 73 20.69 -32.83 2.57
CA GLY A 73 21.91 -32.52 3.32
C GLY A 73 22.07 -31.04 3.66
N GLU A 74 21.09 -30.18 3.31
CA GLU A 74 21.03 -28.79 3.80
C GLU A 74 20.62 -28.81 5.28
N VAL A 75 21.56 -29.12 6.18
CA VAL A 75 21.36 -29.13 7.63
C VAL A 75 21.23 -27.68 8.13
N PRO A 76 20.04 -27.24 8.59
CA PRO A 76 19.84 -25.87 9.01
C PRO A 76 20.31 -25.70 10.46
N HIS A 77 21.19 -24.73 10.70
CA HIS A 77 21.52 -24.35 12.07
C HIS A 77 20.27 -23.76 12.75
N PRO A 78 19.83 -24.21 13.94
CA PRO A 78 18.60 -23.70 14.57
C PRO A 78 18.62 -22.19 14.89
N GLY A 79 19.80 -21.60 15.04
CA GLY A 79 19.97 -20.15 15.16
C GLY A 79 19.77 -19.38 13.84
N ASP A 80 19.87 -20.04 12.68
CA ASP A 80 19.67 -19.45 11.35
C ASP A 80 18.78 -20.34 10.47
N LEU A 81 17.54 -20.56 10.92
CA LEU A 81 16.56 -21.35 10.15
C LEU A 81 16.31 -20.75 8.76
N PRO A 82 16.07 -21.59 7.73
CA PRO A 82 15.66 -21.11 6.42
C PRO A 82 14.35 -20.32 6.55
N ALA A 83 14.28 -19.18 5.86
CA ALA A 83 13.08 -18.36 5.89
C ALA A 83 12.00 -18.97 4.97
N PHE A 84 10.83 -19.22 5.52
CA PHE A 84 9.63 -19.56 4.75
C PHE A 84 9.24 -18.37 3.85
N GLU A 85 9.30 -18.57 2.53
CA GLU A 85 8.89 -17.57 1.55
C GLU A 85 7.43 -17.81 1.13
N THR A 86 6.61 -16.78 1.25
CA THR A 86 5.20 -16.84 0.87
C THR A 86 4.65 -15.44 0.53
N LYS A 87 3.35 -15.32 0.27
CA LYS A 87 2.67 -14.05 -0.04
C LYS A 87 1.49 -13.87 0.92
N ASN A 88 1.23 -12.62 1.36
CA ASN A 88 0.06 -12.32 2.21
C ASN A 88 -1.27 -12.81 1.58
N ALA A 89 -1.38 -12.78 0.25
CA ALA A 89 -2.54 -13.27 -0.49
C ALA A 89 -2.72 -14.80 -0.42
N SER A 90 -1.62 -15.57 -0.46
CA SER A 90 -1.65 -17.03 -0.30
C SER A 90 -2.04 -17.42 1.13
N LEU A 91 -1.44 -16.78 2.13
CA LEU A 91 -1.82 -16.96 3.54
C LEU A 91 -3.26 -16.51 3.84
N ALA A 92 -3.77 -15.53 3.10
CA ALA A 92 -5.15 -15.04 3.19
C ALA A 92 -6.15 -16.09 2.68
N SER A 93 -5.89 -16.64 1.49
CA SER A 93 -6.70 -17.73 0.91
C SER A 93 -6.70 -18.97 1.80
N GLU A 94 -5.53 -19.37 2.34
CA GLU A 94 -5.35 -20.59 3.12
C GLU A 94 -5.93 -20.52 4.55
N ALA A 95 -6.27 -19.31 5.03
CA ALA A 95 -6.78 -19.08 6.38
C ALA A 95 -8.16 -18.40 6.41
N ASP A 96 -8.85 -18.30 5.27
CA ASP A 96 -10.14 -17.62 5.08
C ASP A 96 -10.19 -16.23 5.75
N ALA A 97 -9.23 -15.38 5.38
CA ALA A 97 -9.04 -14.06 5.97
C ALA A 97 -8.48 -13.05 4.97
N ASP A 98 -8.78 -11.76 5.13
CA ASP A 98 -8.22 -10.74 4.25
C ASP A 98 -6.71 -10.50 4.49
N SER A 99 -5.99 -9.99 3.48
CA SER A 99 -4.53 -9.77 3.55
C SER A 99 -4.07 -8.78 4.65
N LYS A 100 -4.93 -7.86 5.12
CA LYS A 100 -4.64 -6.96 6.24
C LYS A 100 -4.87 -7.67 7.58
N THR A 101 -5.87 -8.54 7.67
CA THR A 101 -6.03 -9.46 8.83
C THR A 101 -4.84 -10.42 8.94
N ILE A 102 -4.36 -10.99 7.84
CA ILE A 102 -3.11 -11.78 7.81
C ILE A 102 -1.90 -10.97 8.28
N TYR A 103 -1.75 -9.72 7.83
CA TYR A 103 -0.68 -8.85 8.35
C TYR A 103 -0.79 -8.66 9.88
N ASN A 104 -2.00 -8.39 10.39
CA ASN A 104 -2.23 -8.22 11.82
C ASN A 104 -1.97 -9.51 12.63
N HIS A 105 -2.30 -10.68 12.07
CA HIS A 105 -1.99 -11.98 12.65
C HIS A 105 -0.47 -12.20 12.69
N ARG A 106 0.23 -11.98 11.57
CA ARG A 106 1.70 -12.03 11.50
C ARG A 106 2.37 -11.14 12.54
N LYS A 107 1.96 -9.87 12.64
CA LYS A 107 2.53 -8.92 13.61
C LYS A 107 2.43 -9.45 15.05
N ARG A 108 1.25 -9.97 15.44
CA ARG A 108 1.04 -10.57 16.77
C ARG A 108 1.87 -11.82 17.01
N LEU A 109 2.08 -12.65 15.99
CA LEU A 109 2.90 -13.86 16.11
C LEU A 109 4.40 -13.53 16.25
N SER A 110 4.87 -12.45 15.63
CA SER A 110 6.21 -11.89 15.89
C SER A 110 6.30 -11.28 17.31
N GLU A 111 5.31 -10.46 17.70
CA GLU A 111 5.22 -9.87 19.06
C GLU A 111 5.15 -10.92 20.19
N ALA A 112 4.68 -12.14 19.87
CA ALA A 112 4.59 -13.27 20.80
C ALA A 112 5.79 -14.24 20.73
N GLY A 113 6.80 -13.99 19.90
CA GLY A 113 7.97 -14.87 19.75
C GLY A 113 7.65 -16.25 19.13
N ILE A 114 6.53 -16.36 18.41
CA ILE A 114 6.20 -17.54 17.57
C ILE A 114 6.97 -17.45 16.24
N PHE A 115 7.07 -16.24 15.68
CA PHE A 115 7.98 -15.92 14.59
C PHE A 115 9.20 -15.17 15.13
N THR A 116 10.40 -15.64 14.83
CA THR A 116 11.68 -15.01 15.22
C THR A 116 12.02 -13.83 14.32
N SER A 117 11.63 -13.87 13.04
CA SER A 117 11.68 -12.70 12.16
C SER A 117 10.60 -12.73 11.09
N THR A 118 10.17 -11.54 10.67
CA THR A 118 9.20 -11.36 9.57
C THR A 118 9.60 -10.18 8.69
N ALA A 119 10.23 -10.45 7.54
CA ALA A 119 10.63 -9.43 6.59
C ALA A 119 9.60 -9.29 5.44
N LEU A 120 9.47 -8.08 4.91
CA LEU A 120 8.73 -7.78 3.68
C LEU A 120 9.74 -7.69 2.52
N GLN A 121 9.41 -8.28 1.36
CA GLN A 121 10.28 -8.28 0.18
C GLN A 121 9.57 -7.77 -1.09
N GLY A 122 8.63 -6.82 -0.91
CA GLY A 122 7.91 -6.19 -2.01
C GLY A 122 7.20 -7.21 -2.91
N ARG A 123 7.65 -7.33 -4.16
CA ARG A 123 7.11 -8.28 -5.16
C ARG A 123 7.34 -9.75 -4.77
N SER A 124 8.45 -10.08 -4.11
CA SER A 124 8.75 -11.46 -3.68
C SER A 124 7.87 -11.90 -2.49
N GLY A 125 7.08 -10.99 -1.92
CA GLY A 125 6.15 -11.29 -0.84
C GLY A 125 6.78 -11.10 0.53
N ILE A 126 6.83 -12.16 1.32
CA ILE A 126 7.19 -12.13 2.74
C ILE A 126 8.08 -13.32 3.12
N ARG A 127 9.11 -13.03 3.93
CA ARG A 127 9.92 -14.04 4.62
C ARG A 127 9.44 -14.17 6.06
N ILE A 128 9.31 -15.40 6.55
CA ILE A 128 8.99 -15.74 7.95
C ILE A 128 10.04 -16.71 8.46
N ARG A 129 10.58 -16.48 9.66
CA ARG A 129 11.30 -17.51 10.42
C ARG A 129 10.48 -17.91 11.64
N PHE A 130 10.36 -19.21 11.87
CA PHE A 130 9.77 -19.76 13.08
C PHE A 130 10.76 -19.72 14.25
N ASN A 131 10.25 -19.82 15.48
CA ASN A 131 11.06 -20.14 16.64
C ASN A 131 11.43 -21.64 16.62
N PRO A 132 12.72 -22.03 16.72
CA PRO A 132 13.13 -23.43 16.75
C PRO A 132 12.51 -24.26 17.89
N GLU A 133 12.16 -23.64 19.03
CA GLU A 133 11.46 -24.29 20.16
C GLU A 133 10.09 -24.89 19.78
N ILE A 134 9.53 -24.49 18.64
CA ILE A 134 8.24 -25.00 18.13
C ILE A 134 8.47 -26.25 17.26
N LEU A 135 9.62 -26.32 16.57
CA LEU A 135 9.92 -27.37 15.59
C LEU A 135 10.43 -28.64 16.27
N TRP A 136 11.28 -28.50 17.30
CA TRP A 136 11.93 -29.61 17.99
C TRP A 136 11.80 -29.55 19.52
N GLU A 137 12.17 -30.64 20.20
CA GLU A 137 12.28 -30.70 21.66
C GLU A 137 13.50 -29.89 22.14
N LYS A 138 13.56 -29.47 23.41
CA LYS A 138 14.71 -28.71 23.94
C LYS A 138 16.03 -29.46 23.77
N ASP A 139 16.01 -30.77 23.92
CA ASP A 139 17.19 -31.63 23.91
C ASP A 139 17.84 -31.70 22.50
N THR A 140 17.11 -31.37 21.42
CA THR A 140 17.74 -31.28 20.10
C THR A 140 18.63 -30.05 19.95
N ALA A 141 18.50 -29.04 20.83
CA ALA A 141 19.50 -27.98 20.94
C ALA A 141 20.85 -28.53 21.45
N GLU A 142 20.86 -29.69 22.12
CA GLU A 142 22.10 -30.35 22.57
C GLU A 142 22.72 -31.20 21.47
N LEU A 143 21.89 -31.94 20.71
CA LEU A 143 22.30 -32.53 19.43
C LEU A 143 22.96 -31.49 18.50
N VAL A 144 22.47 -30.25 18.54
CA VAL A 144 23.01 -29.11 17.78
C VAL A 144 24.25 -28.49 18.42
N ARG A 145 24.35 -28.41 19.76
CA ARG A 145 25.59 -28.00 20.44
C ARG A 145 26.77 -28.93 20.09
N GLY A 146 26.51 -30.20 19.78
CA GLY A 146 27.49 -31.12 19.19
C GLY A 146 28.11 -30.66 17.87
N PHE A 147 27.38 -29.89 17.02
CA PHE A 147 27.93 -29.33 15.79
C PHE A 147 28.87 -28.15 16.04
N ALA A 148 28.59 -27.35 17.07
CA ALA A 148 29.35 -26.15 17.40
C ALA A 148 30.72 -26.43 18.04
N LEU A 149 31.00 -27.69 18.41
CA LEU A 149 32.19 -28.13 19.13
C LEU A 149 33.20 -28.91 18.28
N SER A 150 33.06 -28.87 16.94
CA SER A 150 34.17 -29.17 16.02
C SER A 150 34.87 -27.86 15.64
N PRO A 151 35.95 -27.43 16.36
CA PRO A 151 36.74 -26.30 15.93
C PRO A 151 37.48 -26.67 14.63
N SER A 152 37.01 -26.13 13.50
CA SER A 152 37.77 -26.21 12.25
C SER A 152 39.10 -25.50 12.47
N LYS A 153 40.18 -26.28 12.43
CA LYS A 153 41.57 -25.84 12.63
C LYS A 153 41.82 -24.62 11.73
N PRO A 154 42.38 -23.50 12.23
CA PRO A 154 42.56 -22.29 11.45
C PRO A 154 43.64 -22.50 10.38
N GLU A 155 43.22 -22.94 9.19
CA GLU A 155 44.09 -23.24 8.07
C GLU A 155 44.41 -21.95 7.30
N ASN A 156 45.60 -21.41 7.57
CA ASN A 156 46.08 -20.16 6.98
C ASN A 156 46.09 -20.24 5.43
N SER A 157 45.19 -19.49 4.80
CA SER A 157 45.11 -19.34 3.35
C SER A 157 45.09 -17.85 2.98
N ALA A 158 45.76 -17.53 1.86
CA ALA A 158 46.04 -16.17 1.42
C ALA A 158 44.80 -15.47 0.82
N PRO A 159 44.78 -14.13 0.66
CA PRO A 159 43.59 -13.40 0.21
C PRO A 159 43.28 -13.66 -1.28
N GLU A 160 42.39 -14.60 -1.56
CA GLU A 160 41.88 -14.84 -2.91
C GLU A 160 41.01 -13.68 -3.44
N ARG A 161 41.04 -13.53 -4.76
CA ARG A 161 40.34 -12.46 -5.49
C ARG A 161 38.81 -12.69 -5.49
N PRO A 162 37.99 -11.62 -5.61
CA PRO A 162 36.53 -11.75 -5.56
C PRO A 162 35.98 -12.59 -6.72
N SER A 163 35.71 -13.86 -6.45
CA SER A 163 35.10 -14.78 -7.40
C SER A 163 33.65 -14.39 -7.74
N ARG A 164 33.17 -14.82 -8.91
CA ARG A 164 31.88 -14.40 -9.45
C ARG A 164 30.72 -14.88 -8.58
N ARG A 165 29.68 -14.05 -8.47
CA ARG A 165 28.47 -14.36 -7.70
C ARG A 165 27.80 -15.61 -8.26
N GLY A 166 27.90 -16.73 -7.54
CA GLY A 166 27.13 -17.93 -7.83
C GLY A 166 25.63 -17.61 -7.81
N HIS A 167 24.93 -17.96 -8.89
CA HIS A 167 23.50 -17.73 -9.00
C HIS A 167 22.78 -18.73 -8.09
N ARG A 168 22.40 -18.31 -6.87
CA ARG A 168 21.52 -19.15 -6.04
C ARG A 168 20.21 -19.36 -6.78
N GLU A 169 19.86 -20.63 -6.98
CA GLU A 169 18.58 -21.01 -7.56
C GLU A 169 17.49 -20.75 -6.53
N ASN A 170 16.51 -19.92 -6.88
CA ASN A 170 15.33 -19.75 -6.04
C ASN A 170 14.43 -20.97 -6.25
N PHE A 171 14.05 -21.66 -5.18
CA PHE A 171 13.16 -22.81 -5.27
C PHE A 171 11.85 -22.44 -5.99
N PRO A 172 11.31 -23.32 -6.87
CA PRO A 172 10.06 -23.04 -7.56
C PRO A 172 8.94 -22.86 -6.54
N THR A 173 8.29 -21.70 -6.56
CA THR A 173 7.18 -21.43 -5.65
C THR A 173 5.98 -22.27 -6.09
N LEU A 174 5.60 -23.26 -5.28
CA LEU A 174 4.42 -24.09 -5.51
C LEU A 174 3.13 -23.25 -5.31
N VAL A 175 2.79 -22.48 -6.34
CA VAL A 175 1.52 -21.77 -6.49
C VAL A 175 0.84 -22.33 -7.73
N PRO A 176 -0.32 -23.01 -7.60
CA PRO A 176 -1.14 -23.34 -8.75
C PRO A 176 -1.53 -22.07 -9.50
N GLU A 177 -1.33 -22.04 -10.82
CA GLU A 177 -1.81 -20.95 -11.68
C GLU A 177 -3.34 -21.05 -11.85
N LEU A 178 -4.07 -20.61 -10.83
CA LEU A 178 -5.52 -20.47 -10.90
C LEU A 178 -5.87 -19.26 -11.77
N SER A 179 -6.32 -19.55 -12.99
CA SER A 179 -6.96 -18.61 -13.91
C SER A 179 -8.28 -18.12 -13.31
N CYS A 180 -8.26 -16.94 -12.68
CA CYS A 180 -9.43 -16.33 -12.04
C CYS A 180 -10.45 -15.74 -13.04
N THR A 181 -10.99 -16.56 -13.94
CA THR A 181 -12.20 -16.26 -14.71
C THR A 181 -13.35 -17.11 -14.17
N SER A 182 -13.93 -16.65 -13.06
CA SER A 182 -15.18 -17.19 -12.51
C SER A 182 -16.11 -16.04 -12.16
N GLU A 183 -17.00 -15.71 -13.10
CA GLU A 183 -18.26 -15.05 -12.75
C GLU A 183 -18.96 -15.92 -11.70
N ASN A 184 -19.54 -15.32 -10.66
CA ASN A 184 -20.29 -16.09 -9.68
C ASN A 184 -21.66 -15.44 -9.43
N SER A 185 -22.63 -15.89 -10.22
CA SER A 185 -24.04 -15.59 -10.04
C SER A 185 -24.50 -16.01 -8.65
N ASN A 186 -25.14 -15.10 -7.91
CA ASN A 186 -26.00 -15.50 -6.80
C ASN A 186 -27.46 -15.20 -7.21
N ARG A 187 -28.25 -16.28 -7.26
CA ARG A 187 -29.63 -16.27 -7.77
C ARG A 187 -30.62 -15.93 -6.65
N ALA A 188 -31.78 -15.40 -7.02
CA ALA A 188 -32.79 -14.89 -6.09
C ALA A 188 -33.37 -15.93 -5.12
N VAL A 189 -33.89 -15.43 -4.00
CA VAL A 189 -34.96 -16.06 -3.23
C VAL A 189 -36.12 -15.07 -3.12
N ASP A 190 -37.33 -15.55 -3.41
CA ASP A 190 -38.63 -14.88 -3.35
C ASP A 190 -39.03 -14.46 -1.91
N LYS A 191 -40.04 -13.61 -1.61
CA LYS A 191 -41.11 -12.97 -2.41
C LYS A 191 -41.69 -11.71 -1.70
N CYS A 192 -42.67 -11.07 -2.35
CA CYS A 192 -43.59 -10.02 -1.82
C CYS A 192 -43.00 -8.61 -1.57
N GLY A 193 -43.55 -7.51 -2.12
CA GLY A 193 -44.49 -7.37 -3.24
C GLY A 193 -45.53 -6.23 -3.08
N THR A 194 -45.45 -5.20 -3.94
CA THR A 194 -46.54 -4.26 -4.29
C THR A 194 -46.18 -3.52 -5.59
N ALA A 195 -47.18 -3.17 -6.40
CA ALA A 195 -47.03 -2.43 -7.68
C ALA A 195 -47.03 -0.90 -7.45
N SER A 196 -46.86 0.05 -8.39
CA SER A 196 -46.72 0.09 -9.88
C SER A 196 -46.20 1.51 -10.27
N PRO A 197 -46.27 2.01 -11.52
CA PRO A 197 -45.51 1.67 -12.74
C PRO A 197 -44.69 2.88 -13.31
N SER A 198 -44.17 2.72 -14.54
CA SER A 198 -43.57 3.74 -15.45
C SER A 198 -42.19 4.33 -15.03
N ASP A 199 -41.28 4.68 -15.96
CA ASP A 199 -41.46 4.86 -17.41
C ASP A 199 -40.24 4.43 -18.27
N ALA A 200 -40.45 4.40 -19.59
CA ALA A 200 -39.52 4.17 -20.70
C ALA A 200 -38.45 5.30 -20.86
N LEU A 201 -37.33 5.23 -21.60
CA LEU A 201 -36.61 4.22 -22.43
C LEU A 201 -35.10 4.73 -22.54
N LEU A 202 -34.18 4.51 -23.50
CA LEU A 202 -34.11 3.88 -24.84
C LEU A 202 -32.64 3.48 -25.19
N ARG A 203 -32.43 2.24 -25.67
CA ARG A 203 -31.30 1.68 -26.47
C ARG A 203 -29.81 1.86 -26.10
N GLU A 204 -29.14 0.71 -26.07
CA GLU A 204 -27.76 0.48 -26.53
C GLU A 204 -27.72 0.23 -28.06
N SER A 205 -26.53 0.31 -28.69
CA SER A 205 -26.06 -0.71 -29.66
C SER A 205 -24.58 -0.52 -30.04
N ASP A 206 -23.90 -1.65 -30.23
CA ASP A 206 -22.49 -1.89 -30.55
C ASP A 206 -21.85 -1.11 -31.71
N PHE A 207 -20.51 -1.11 -31.77
CA PHE A 207 -19.79 -1.63 -32.95
C PHE A 207 -18.31 -1.96 -32.66
N LEU A 208 -17.88 -3.18 -33.00
CA LEU A 208 -16.47 -3.61 -33.06
C LEU A 208 -16.05 -3.80 -34.53
N ALA A 209 -15.07 -3.02 -35.03
CA ALA A 209 -14.40 -3.31 -36.30
C ALA A 209 -13.01 -2.64 -36.45
N HIS A 210 -11.96 -3.45 -36.36
CA HIS A 210 -10.77 -3.34 -37.22
C HIS A 210 -10.89 -4.45 -38.31
N PRO A 211 -10.04 -4.54 -39.35
CA PRO A 211 -8.88 -3.71 -39.71
C PRO A 211 -8.84 -3.27 -41.20
N LYS A 212 -7.79 -2.55 -41.61
CA LYS A 212 -6.86 -3.02 -42.66
C LYS A 212 -5.63 -2.12 -42.81
N SER A 213 -4.51 -2.75 -43.19
CA SER A 213 -3.24 -2.12 -43.57
C SER A 213 -3.07 -2.22 -45.09
N LYS A 214 -2.41 -1.23 -45.72
CA LYS A 214 -1.62 -1.43 -46.94
C LYS A 214 -0.64 -0.27 -47.21
N ASN A 215 0.65 -0.62 -47.15
CA ASN A 215 1.77 -0.25 -48.01
C ASN A 215 1.93 1.19 -48.55
N SER A 216 2.92 1.91 -47.99
CA SER A 216 4.20 2.30 -48.64
C SER A 216 4.20 3.08 -50.00
N PRO A 217 5.36 3.48 -50.61
CA PRO A 217 5.71 4.90 -50.58
C PRO A 217 6.11 5.52 -51.94
N THR A 218 6.05 6.86 -52.02
CA THR A 218 6.60 7.62 -53.17
C THR A 218 7.22 8.95 -52.72
N GLU A 219 8.55 9.05 -52.81
CA GLU A 219 9.24 10.32 -53.09
C GLU A 219 9.21 10.55 -54.62
N PRO A 220 9.24 11.81 -55.09
CA PRO A 220 10.54 12.33 -55.49
C PRO A 220 10.81 13.80 -55.11
N GLN A 221 12.04 14.23 -55.37
CA GLN A 221 12.59 15.57 -55.15
C GLN A 221 11.95 16.64 -56.04
N ALA A 222 12.01 17.90 -55.59
CA ALA A 222 12.17 19.07 -56.45
C ALA A 222 12.95 20.17 -55.71
N GLN A 223 13.82 20.89 -56.42
CA GLN A 223 14.52 22.09 -55.93
C GLN A 223 13.69 23.34 -56.29
N GLY A 224 13.83 24.45 -55.54
CA GLY A 224 13.02 25.65 -55.77
C GLY A 224 13.54 26.91 -55.05
N GLU A 225 14.46 27.60 -55.72
CA GLU A 225 14.72 29.05 -55.73
C GLU A 225 14.66 29.88 -54.43
N GLU A 226 15.80 30.52 -54.13
CA GLU A 226 15.84 31.67 -53.22
C GLU A 226 15.12 32.88 -53.83
N THR A 227 14.16 33.46 -53.10
CA THR A 227 13.67 34.82 -53.37
C THR A 227 13.76 35.67 -52.11
N GLY A 228 14.54 36.75 -52.17
CA GLY A 228 14.80 37.63 -51.04
C GLY A 228 13.54 38.37 -50.59
N ARG A 229 12.95 37.94 -49.46
CA ARG A 229 11.72 38.54 -48.92
C ARG A 229 12.01 39.29 -47.63
N VAL A 230 11.83 40.61 -47.65
CA VAL A 230 11.97 41.48 -46.46
C VAL A 230 11.04 40.96 -45.35
N PRO A 231 11.54 40.72 -44.13
CA PRO A 231 10.75 40.13 -43.06
C PRO A 231 9.68 41.12 -42.57
N PRO A 232 8.39 40.74 -42.51
CA PRO A 232 7.34 41.61 -41.99
C PRO A 232 7.53 41.82 -40.48
N ALA A 233 7.70 43.09 -40.09
CA ALA A 233 7.76 43.47 -38.68
C ALA A 233 6.44 43.11 -37.97
N GLY A 234 6.52 42.33 -36.90
CA GLY A 234 5.35 41.87 -36.14
C GLY A 234 5.32 40.37 -35.82
N HIS A 235 6.28 39.58 -36.32
CA HIS A 235 6.34 38.15 -36.00
C HIS A 235 6.84 37.88 -34.56
N VAL A 236 5.95 38.05 -33.57
CA VAL A 236 6.20 37.79 -32.14
C VAL A 236 6.91 36.44 -31.94
N ASP A 237 8.03 36.45 -31.21
CA ASP A 237 8.93 35.31 -31.11
C ASP A 237 8.38 34.17 -30.21
N LYS A 238 7.50 33.37 -30.81
CA LYS A 238 6.98 32.13 -30.24
C LYS A 238 8.08 31.11 -29.89
N SER A 239 9.29 31.22 -30.47
CA SER A 239 10.42 30.34 -30.14
C SER A 239 10.99 30.64 -28.75
N GLY A 240 11.08 31.91 -28.37
CA GLY A 240 11.53 32.36 -27.06
C GLY A 240 10.62 31.89 -25.92
N GLU A 241 9.30 32.03 -26.08
CA GLU A 241 8.33 31.58 -25.06
C GLU A 241 8.37 30.06 -24.86
N LYS A 242 8.45 29.28 -25.95
CA LYS A 242 8.61 27.81 -25.87
C LYS A 242 9.92 27.44 -25.16
N ARG A 243 11.05 28.03 -25.56
CA ARG A 243 12.36 27.79 -24.94
C ARG A 243 12.38 28.13 -23.44
N ARG A 244 11.62 29.14 -22.99
CA ARG A 244 11.43 29.43 -21.54
C ARG A 244 10.66 28.30 -20.85
N LYS A 245 9.56 27.84 -21.43
CA LYS A 245 8.70 26.77 -20.87
C LYS A 245 9.47 25.44 -20.74
N ASP A 246 10.19 25.04 -21.79
CA ASP A 246 11.03 23.84 -21.80
C ASP A 246 12.11 23.89 -20.71
N ARG A 247 12.74 25.07 -20.48
CA ARG A 247 13.71 25.30 -19.40
C ARG A 247 13.08 25.20 -18.01
N LEU A 248 11.90 25.79 -17.79
CA LEU A 248 11.20 25.76 -16.50
C LEU A 248 10.78 24.34 -16.11
N VAL A 249 10.17 23.59 -17.04
CA VAL A 249 9.82 22.18 -16.85
C VAL A 249 11.06 21.33 -16.57
N THR A 250 12.18 21.59 -17.27
CA THR A 250 13.46 20.89 -17.02
C THR A 250 14.04 21.22 -15.64
N ALA A 251 13.89 22.44 -15.14
CA ALA A 251 14.35 22.83 -13.80
C ALA A 251 13.51 22.14 -12.71
N MET A 252 12.18 22.20 -12.81
CA MET A 252 11.27 21.55 -11.86
C MET A 252 11.43 20.02 -11.87
N ALA A 253 11.61 19.39 -13.03
CA ALA A 253 11.91 17.96 -13.13
C ALA A 253 13.19 17.58 -12.36
N ARG A 254 14.21 18.45 -12.34
CA ARG A 254 15.47 18.22 -11.62
C ARG A 254 15.34 18.39 -10.11
N ASP A 255 14.53 19.34 -9.63
CA ASP A 255 14.37 19.56 -8.19
C ASP A 255 13.41 18.53 -7.55
N ILE A 256 12.28 18.23 -8.20
CA ILE A 256 11.42 17.09 -7.85
C ILE A 256 12.22 15.79 -7.81
N TRP A 257 13.11 15.58 -8.78
CA TRP A 257 13.98 14.41 -8.82
C TRP A 257 14.95 14.35 -7.64
N LYS A 258 15.63 15.46 -7.33
CA LYS A 258 16.53 15.59 -6.19
C LYS A 258 15.81 15.29 -4.87
N TYR A 259 14.61 15.85 -4.70
CA TYR A 259 13.76 15.59 -3.54
C TYR A 259 13.32 14.12 -3.48
N ALA A 260 12.74 13.58 -4.55
CA ALA A 260 12.27 12.20 -4.61
C ALA A 260 13.41 11.19 -4.35
N TRP A 261 14.62 11.45 -4.86
CA TRP A 261 15.80 10.63 -4.59
C TRP A 261 16.16 10.61 -3.09
N GLN A 262 16.23 11.79 -2.46
CA GLN A 262 16.49 11.92 -1.01
C GLN A 262 15.38 11.35 -0.13
N THR A 263 14.12 11.41 -0.58
CA THR A 263 12.92 11.03 0.18
C THR A 263 12.55 9.55 0.03
N LEU A 264 12.82 8.92 -1.12
CA LEU A 264 12.35 7.55 -1.43
C LEU A 264 13.45 6.53 -1.74
N TRP A 265 14.65 6.94 -2.17
CA TRP A 265 15.73 6.03 -2.58
C TRP A 265 17.08 6.33 -1.91
N ALA A 266 17.07 7.05 -0.77
CA ALA A 266 18.26 7.39 0.01
C ALA A 266 19.18 6.18 0.24
N GLY A 267 20.49 6.38 0.06
CA GLY A 267 21.52 5.36 0.26
C GLY A 267 21.63 4.30 -0.85
N LYS A 268 20.78 4.28 -1.88
CA LYS A 268 20.96 3.42 -3.05
C LYS A 268 22.05 3.98 -3.99
N ILE A 269 22.72 3.11 -4.73
CA ILE A 269 23.62 3.49 -5.83
C ILE A 269 22.84 3.32 -7.15
N MET A 270 22.93 4.30 -8.04
CA MET A 270 22.15 4.37 -9.28
C MET A 270 23.03 4.82 -10.46
N PRO A 271 23.05 4.08 -11.58
CA PRO A 271 23.70 4.53 -12.81
C PRO A 271 23.05 5.78 -13.41
N GLU A 272 23.85 6.68 -13.98
CA GLU A 272 23.36 7.95 -14.54
C GLU A 272 22.28 7.74 -15.62
N PHE A 273 22.36 6.68 -16.43
CA PHE A 273 21.32 6.38 -17.44
C PHE A 273 19.93 6.08 -16.84
N GLN A 274 19.85 5.62 -15.59
CA GLN A 274 18.56 5.45 -14.88
C GLN A 274 18.04 6.80 -14.39
N ARG A 275 18.93 7.65 -13.87
CA ARG A 275 18.64 9.04 -13.51
C ARG A 275 18.14 9.86 -14.70
N GLU A 276 18.79 9.77 -15.86
CA GLU A 276 18.33 10.41 -17.09
C GLU A 276 16.95 9.93 -17.54
N LYS A 277 16.67 8.62 -17.45
CA LYS A 277 15.35 8.06 -17.80
C LYS A 277 14.28 8.50 -16.81
N ALA A 278 14.59 8.57 -15.52
CA ALA A 278 13.68 9.07 -14.50
C ALA A 278 13.40 10.57 -14.67
N LEU A 279 14.42 11.39 -14.94
CA LEU A 279 14.28 12.81 -15.29
C LEU A 279 13.46 13.01 -16.56
N ARG A 280 13.64 12.17 -17.59
CA ARG A 280 12.85 12.21 -18.83
C ARG A 280 11.39 11.85 -18.60
N ASN A 281 11.12 10.88 -17.73
CA ASN A 281 9.75 10.49 -17.35
C ASN A 281 9.07 11.54 -16.46
N LEU A 282 9.80 12.16 -15.51
CA LEU A 282 9.34 13.34 -14.76
C LEU A 282 9.05 14.54 -15.67
N GLY A 283 9.96 14.82 -16.62
CA GLY A 283 9.78 15.86 -17.63
C GLY A 283 8.52 15.64 -18.46
N ARG A 284 8.26 14.40 -18.90
CA ARG A 284 6.99 14.01 -19.53
C ARG A 284 5.78 14.22 -18.62
N LEU A 285 5.84 13.76 -17.37
CA LEU A 285 4.71 13.86 -16.44
C LEU A 285 4.33 15.32 -16.11
N LEU A 286 5.31 16.23 -16.08
CA LEU A 286 5.08 17.68 -16.02
C LEU A 286 4.55 18.23 -17.35
N PHE A 287 5.18 17.87 -18.47
CA PHE A 287 4.83 18.32 -19.82
C PHE A 287 3.38 17.93 -20.20
N ASN A 288 2.98 16.69 -19.94
CA ASN A 288 1.65 16.17 -20.26
C ASN A 288 0.57 16.88 -19.43
N ARG A 289 0.77 17.04 -18.11
CA ARG A 289 -0.12 17.85 -17.26
C ARG A 289 -0.27 19.29 -17.75
N TYR A 290 0.81 19.86 -18.28
CA TYR A 290 0.90 21.24 -18.75
C TYR A 290 0.28 21.44 -20.15
N TYR A 291 0.49 20.51 -21.10
CA TYR A 291 0.09 20.66 -22.51
C TYR A 291 -1.24 19.97 -22.85
N GLU A 292 -1.59 18.85 -22.20
CA GLU A 292 -2.78 18.07 -22.55
C GLU A 292 -4.05 18.58 -21.83
N ASN A 293 -3.91 19.18 -20.63
CA ASN A 293 -5.06 19.78 -19.95
C ASN A 293 -5.38 21.16 -20.57
N ARG A 294 -6.53 21.24 -21.25
CA ARG A 294 -7.01 22.45 -21.96
C ARG A 294 -7.06 23.71 -21.09
N GLU A 295 -7.27 23.58 -19.78
CA GLU A 295 -7.28 24.71 -18.84
C GLU A 295 -5.92 25.43 -18.78
N TYR A 296 -4.80 24.72 -18.97
CA TYR A 296 -3.46 25.30 -18.93
C TYR A 296 -2.97 25.79 -20.29
N ALA A 297 -3.51 25.26 -21.38
CA ALA A 297 -3.20 25.70 -22.74
C ALA A 297 -3.60 27.18 -23.02
N THR A 298 -4.54 27.73 -22.25
CA THR A 298 -4.96 29.14 -22.34
C THR A 298 -4.17 30.10 -21.44
N LEU A 299 -3.50 29.59 -20.39
CA LEU A 299 -2.76 30.43 -19.45
C LEU A 299 -1.44 30.96 -20.05
N LYS A 300 -1.10 32.20 -19.68
CA LYS A 300 0.12 32.90 -20.12
C LYS A 300 0.79 33.63 -18.95
N GLY A 301 2.11 33.80 -19.04
CA GLY A 301 2.88 34.55 -18.04
C GLY A 301 2.71 34.03 -16.62
N ARG A 302 2.54 34.95 -15.65
CA ARG A 302 2.56 34.63 -14.20
C ARG A 302 1.50 33.63 -13.74
N ALA A 303 0.35 33.52 -14.42
CA ALA A 303 -0.68 32.55 -14.06
C ALA A 303 -0.24 31.10 -14.34
N LEU A 304 0.56 30.94 -15.40
CA LEU A 304 1.13 29.67 -15.83
C LEU A 304 2.25 29.21 -14.89
N ASP A 305 3.18 30.12 -14.57
CA ASP A 305 4.29 29.87 -13.64
C ASP A 305 3.73 29.37 -12.28
N LYS A 306 2.73 30.08 -11.74
CA LYS A 306 2.03 29.71 -10.48
C LYS A 306 1.38 28.34 -10.49
N SER A 307 0.82 27.87 -11.61
CA SER A 307 0.21 26.54 -11.62
C SER A 307 1.24 25.42 -11.79
N LEU A 308 2.40 25.71 -12.38
CA LEU A 308 3.53 24.79 -12.37
C LEU A 308 4.13 24.66 -10.96
N GLU A 309 4.22 25.77 -10.22
CA GLU A 309 4.55 25.78 -8.79
C GLU A 309 3.54 24.93 -7.97
N GLN A 310 2.23 25.16 -8.12
CA GLN A 310 1.21 24.35 -7.44
C GLN A 310 1.28 22.85 -7.78
N TYR A 311 1.62 22.48 -9.02
CA TYR A 311 1.75 21.07 -9.41
C TYR A 311 3.08 20.45 -8.93
N HIS A 312 4.15 21.24 -8.85
CA HIS A 312 5.39 20.86 -8.19
C HIS A 312 5.16 20.53 -6.70
N ASP A 313 4.36 21.35 -6.02
CA ASP A 313 4.00 21.14 -4.62
C ASP A 313 3.08 19.93 -4.44
N GLU A 314 2.08 19.73 -5.33
CA GLU A 314 1.24 18.53 -5.35
C GLU A 314 2.07 17.24 -5.51
N ILE A 315 3.10 17.28 -6.36
CA ILE A 315 4.03 16.17 -6.54
C ILE A 315 4.87 15.93 -5.27
N THR A 316 5.31 17.00 -4.62
CA THR A 316 6.09 16.94 -3.36
C THR A 316 5.25 16.33 -2.23
N GLU A 317 4.01 16.78 -2.03
CA GLU A 317 3.07 16.17 -1.08
C GLU A 317 2.81 14.68 -1.37
N CYS A 318 2.70 14.29 -2.65
CA CYS A 318 2.54 12.89 -3.05
C CYS A 318 3.75 12.03 -2.68
N LEU A 319 4.97 12.57 -2.76
CA LEU A 319 6.20 11.88 -2.39
C LEU A 319 6.31 11.68 -0.87
N ASP A 320 5.96 12.71 -0.08
CA ASP A 320 5.92 12.63 1.38
C ASP A 320 4.85 11.66 1.89
N TYR A 321 3.65 11.69 1.29
CA TYR A 321 2.62 10.69 1.55
C TYR A 321 3.11 9.27 1.24
N GLN A 322 3.86 9.08 0.14
CA GLN A 322 4.40 7.76 -0.21
C GLN A 322 5.49 7.31 0.76
N ARG A 323 6.37 8.21 1.20
CA ARG A 323 7.36 7.93 2.26
C ARG A 323 6.68 7.48 3.55
N ALA A 324 5.72 8.26 4.05
CA ALA A 324 4.94 7.90 5.23
C ALA A 324 4.20 6.56 5.03
N CYS A 325 3.77 6.24 3.81
CA CYS A 325 3.17 4.93 3.50
C CYS A 325 4.19 3.78 3.46
N LEU A 326 5.44 4.00 3.09
CA LEU A 326 6.51 3.00 3.16
C LEU A 326 6.89 2.71 4.62
N GLU A 327 6.95 3.76 5.45
CA GLU A 327 7.26 3.67 6.88
C GLU A 327 6.11 3.04 7.70
N THR A 328 4.85 3.32 7.37
CA THR A 328 3.69 2.94 8.20
C THR A 328 2.72 1.92 7.61
N ILE A 329 2.65 1.74 6.27
CA ILE A 329 1.68 0.85 5.61
C ILE A 329 2.40 -0.38 5.04
N PRO A 330 2.39 -1.52 5.76
CA PRO A 330 3.16 -2.70 5.40
C PRO A 330 2.63 -3.33 4.11
N GLY A 331 3.56 -3.69 3.22
CA GLY A 331 3.25 -4.14 1.86
C GLY A 331 3.14 -2.99 0.85
N THR A 332 3.23 -1.73 1.27
CA THR A 332 3.64 -0.65 0.37
C THR A 332 5.09 -0.90 -0.06
N TRP A 333 5.36 -0.78 -1.35
CA TRP A 333 6.70 -0.76 -1.93
C TRP A 333 6.68 0.20 -3.13
N ILE A 334 7.87 0.60 -3.58
CA ILE A 334 8.10 1.36 -4.81
C ILE A 334 9.09 0.60 -5.70
N PRO A 335 9.08 0.79 -7.03
CA PRO A 335 10.10 0.24 -7.90
C PRO A 335 11.52 0.61 -7.44
N ASP A 336 12.41 -0.37 -7.35
CA ASP A 336 13.83 -0.11 -7.04
C ASP A 336 14.52 0.77 -8.08
N LYS A 337 14.05 0.68 -9.33
CA LYS A 337 14.46 1.47 -10.49
C LYS A 337 13.55 2.70 -10.63
N PRO A 338 14.00 3.93 -10.31
CA PRO A 338 13.13 5.09 -10.21
C PRO A 338 12.47 5.50 -11.54
N GLU A 339 13.08 5.16 -12.68
CA GLU A 339 12.50 5.45 -13.99
C GLU A 339 11.16 4.74 -14.21
N TRP A 340 10.96 3.58 -13.56
CA TRP A 340 9.68 2.86 -13.57
C TRP A 340 8.65 3.47 -12.61
N TYR A 341 9.06 4.22 -11.59
CA TYR A 341 8.10 4.90 -10.71
C TYR A 341 7.46 6.08 -11.42
N PHE A 342 8.24 6.90 -12.13
CA PHE A 342 7.72 8.04 -12.89
C PHE A 342 7.19 7.68 -14.29
N TYR A 343 7.29 6.42 -14.72
CA TYR A 343 6.71 5.97 -15.98
C TYR A 343 5.18 5.87 -15.88
N GLU A 344 4.46 6.62 -16.72
CA GLU A 344 3.00 6.77 -16.69
C GLU A 344 2.26 5.43 -16.87
N GLY A 345 2.81 4.50 -17.67
CA GLY A 345 2.26 3.16 -17.86
C GLY A 345 2.37 2.24 -16.63
N ASN A 346 3.06 2.62 -15.55
CA ASN A 346 3.09 1.85 -14.30
C ASN A 346 1.85 2.14 -13.43
N ALA A 347 0.67 1.75 -13.93
CA ALA A 347 -0.61 1.96 -13.25
C ALA A 347 -0.73 1.27 -11.86
N ARG A 348 0.15 0.30 -11.55
CA ARG A 348 0.07 -0.50 -10.31
C ARG A 348 0.90 0.07 -9.16
N ASN A 349 2.09 0.60 -9.42
CA ASN A 349 3.01 1.11 -8.36
C ASN A 349 3.85 2.30 -8.84
N GLY A 350 3.40 3.02 -9.87
CA GLY A 350 4.01 4.27 -10.32
C GLY A 350 3.40 5.48 -9.61
N PHE A 351 3.95 6.66 -9.91
CA PHE A 351 3.52 7.93 -9.32
C PHE A 351 2.02 8.20 -9.52
N SER A 352 1.43 7.84 -10.67
CA SER A 352 -0.02 7.98 -10.92
C SER A 352 -0.87 7.20 -9.90
N HIS A 353 -0.41 6.02 -9.47
CA HIS A 353 -1.06 5.24 -8.42
C HIS A 353 -0.87 5.86 -7.03
N THR A 354 0.32 6.40 -6.74
CA THR A 354 0.59 7.20 -5.53
C THR A 354 -0.35 8.40 -5.45
N ARG A 355 -0.46 9.19 -6.52
CA ARG A 355 -1.34 10.37 -6.62
C ARG A 355 -2.81 10.01 -6.39
N MET A 356 -3.31 8.95 -7.03
CA MET A 356 -4.67 8.43 -6.79
C MET A 356 -4.88 8.00 -5.33
N ARG A 357 -3.88 7.38 -4.68
CA ARG A 357 -3.94 7.05 -3.25
C ARG A 357 -3.93 8.31 -2.37
N PHE A 358 -3.16 9.33 -2.76
CA PHE A 358 -3.03 10.58 -2.05
C PHE A 358 -4.32 11.40 -2.09
N GLU A 359 -4.98 11.52 -3.24
CA GLU A 359 -6.29 12.18 -3.34
C GLU A 359 -7.36 11.45 -2.51
N ARG A 360 -7.40 10.12 -2.59
CA ARG A 360 -8.24 9.29 -1.72
C ARG A 360 -7.90 9.48 -0.23
N TYR A 361 -6.68 9.89 0.12
CA TYR A 361 -6.26 10.22 1.47
C TYR A 361 -6.67 11.66 1.87
N ARG A 362 -6.46 12.67 1.01
CA ARG A 362 -6.91 14.07 1.21
C ARG A 362 -8.42 14.12 1.48
N LEU A 363 -9.23 13.52 0.62
CA LEU A 363 -10.69 13.42 0.78
C LEU A 363 -11.10 12.71 2.09
N ARG A 364 -10.37 11.66 2.50
CA ARG A 364 -10.61 10.96 3.78
C ARG A 364 -10.10 11.73 5.00
N LYS A 365 -9.11 12.62 4.86
CA LYS A 365 -8.64 13.53 5.92
C LYS A 365 -9.71 14.61 6.13
N GLN A 366 -10.07 15.34 5.09
CA GLN A 366 -11.11 16.36 5.09
C GLN A 366 -12.45 15.82 5.62
N LYS A 367 -12.93 14.66 5.15
CA LYS A 367 -14.16 14.06 5.68
C LYS A 367 -14.08 13.69 7.16
N ARG A 368 -12.91 13.29 7.69
CA ARG A 368 -12.74 13.04 9.13
C ARG A 368 -12.73 14.33 9.95
N GLU A 369 -12.15 15.41 9.43
CA GLU A 369 -12.16 16.73 10.05
C GLU A 369 -13.59 17.26 10.16
N HIS A 370 -14.36 17.21 9.06
CA HIS A 370 -15.78 17.57 9.04
C HIS A 370 -16.63 16.72 10.01
N LEU A 371 -16.42 15.39 10.05
CA LEU A 371 -17.09 14.52 11.02
C LEU A 371 -16.67 14.80 12.47
N SER A 372 -15.44 15.27 12.72
CA SER A 372 -14.97 15.65 14.05
C SER A 372 -15.73 16.86 14.60
N VAL A 373 -16.00 17.87 13.76
CA VAL A 373 -16.85 19.03 14.13
C VAL A 373 -18.25 18.56 14.51
N PHE A 374 -18.83 17.62 13.77
CA PHE A 374 -20.17 17.10 14.06
C PHE A 374 -20.22 16.22 15.33
N GLU A 375 -19.20 15.40 15.61
CA GLU A 375 -19.10 14.68 16.89
C GLU A 375 -18.80 15.62 18.08
N GLN A 376 -18.13 16.75 17.85
CA GLN A 376 -18.00 17.82 18.85
C GLN A 376 -19.37 18.46 19.14
N VAL A 377 -20.14 18.82 18.13
CA VAL A 377 -21.53 19.34 18.28
C VAL A 377 -22.42 18.36 19.05
N LYS A 378 -22.36 17.06 18.73
CA LYS A 378 -23.08 16.01 19.49
C LYS A 378 -22.62 15.92 20.95
N ARG A 379 -21.33 16.13 21.22
CA ARG A 379 -20.75 16.10 22.58
C ARG A 379 -21.20 17.31 23.39
N GLU A 380 -21.11 18.50 22.80
CA GLU A 380 -21.53 19.78 23.40
C GLU A 380 -23.04 19.76 23.75
N ALA A 381 -23.88 19.18 22.88
CA ALA A 381 -25.30 18.97 23.15
C ALA A 381 -25.57 17.97 24.31
N ARG A 382 -24.76 16.91 24.44
CA ARG A 382 -24.85 15.93 25.54
C ARG A 382 -24.38 16.50 26.88
N THR A 383 -23.43 17.46 26.88
CA THR A 383 -23.03 18.17 28.10
C THR A 383 -24.06 19.26 28.47
N TYR A 384 -24.59 19.98 27.48
CA TYR A 384 -25.66 20.96 27.66
C TYR A 384 -26.88 20.35 28.36
N ARG A 385 -27.35 19.18 27.90
CA ARG A 385 -28.45 18.41 28.54
C ARG A 385 -28.16 17.91 29.98
N ARG A 386 -26.96 18.16 30.52
CA ARG A 386 -26.57 17.83 31.90
C ARG A 386 -26.19 19.09 32.69
N ASP A 387 -26.63 20.25 32.20
CA ASP A 387 -26.38 21.60 32.74
C ASP A 387 -24.88 21.90 32.91
N LYS A 388 -24.06 21.35 32.01
CA LYS A 388 -22.60 21.29 32.12
C LYS A 388 -21.89 21.74 30.84
N GLY A 389 -20.70 22.33 31.03
CA GLY A 389 -19.84 22.81 29.96
C GLY A 389 -20.09 24.28 29.60
N ARG A 390 -19.31 24.79 28.63
CA ARG A 390 -19.17 26.22 28.27
C ARG A 390 -20.46 26.93 27.85
N HIS A 391 -21.53 26.19 27.57
CA HIS A 391 -22.78 26.73 27.02
C HIS A 391 -24.02 26.40 27.86
N LYS A 392 -23.83 25.99 29.13
CA LYS A 392 -24.94 25.69 30.06
C LYS A 392 -25.97 26.83 30.18
N ASP A 393 -25.50 28.08 30.09
CA ASP A 393 -26.31 29.29 30.26
C ASP A 393 -27.03 29.74 28.98
N LYS A 394 -26.88 29.02 27.85
CA LYS A 394 -27.58 29.34 26.60
C LYS A 394 -28.99 28.78 26.58
N THR A 395 -29.90 29.46 25.88
CA THR A 395 -31.22 28.88 25.61
C THR A 395 -31.11 27.73 24.60
N PRO A 396 -32.07 26.78 24.55
CA PRO A 396 -32.05 25.68 23.58
C PRO A 396 -32.02 26.17 22.11
N THR A 397 -32.71 27.28 21.84
CA THR A 397 -32.74 27.93 20.51
C THR A 397 -31.41 28.58 20.15
N GLU A 398 -30.75 29.26 21.09
CA GLU A 398 -29.38 29.73 20.89
C GLU A 398 -28.38 28.59 20.68
N MET A 399 -28.51 27.50 21.45
CA MET A 399 -27.65 26.33 21.35
C MET A 399 -27.81 25.64 19.98
N TYR A 400 -29.03 25.58 19.46
CA TYR A 400 -29.31 25.13 18.09
C TYR A 400 -28.71 26.08 17.04
N ARG A 401 -28.94 27.40 17.16
CA ARG A 401 -28.39 28.41 16.22
C ARG A 401 -26.85 28.36 16.18
N TRP A 402 -26.21 28.29 17.34
CA TRP A 402 -24.75 28.16 17.48
C TRP A 402 -24.21 26.89 16.81
N HIS A 403 -24.86 25.74 17.03
CA HIS A 403 -24.46 24.49 16.37
C HIS A 403 -24.76 24.46 14.88
N ARG A 404 -25.86 25.08 14.41
CA ARG A 404 -26.17 25.25 12.98
C ARG A 404 -25.09 26.06 12.29
N GLN A 405 -24.68 27.20 12.88
CA GLN A 405 -23.60 28.02 12.34
C GLN A 405 -22.29 27.23 12.27
N LYS A 406 -21.88 26.60 13.37
CA LYS A 406 -20.65 25.78 13.48
C LYS A 406 -20.57 24.61 12.48
N ILE A 407 -21.71 24.13 11.97
CA ILE A 407 -21.75 23.14 10.87
C ILE A 407 -21.75 23.84 9.51
N ALA A 408 -22.46 24.96 9.35
CA ALA A 408 -22.46 25.78 8.13
C ALA A 408 -21.05 26.33 7.79
N ASP A 409 -20.27 26.70 8.82
CA ASP A 409 -18.87 27.16 8.72
C ASP A 409 -17.93 26.14 8.06
N THR A 410 -18.33 24.87 7.94
CA THR A 410 -17.57 23.84 7.20
C THR A 410 -17.80 23.88 5.68
N GLY A 411 -18.78 24.65 5.21
CA GLY A 411 -19.21 24.68 3.81
C GLY A 411 -19.83 23.36 3.30
N GLN A 412 -20.14 22.40 4.18
CA GLN A 412 -20.58 21.06 3.78
C GLN A 412 -22.11 20.90 3.84
N GLU A 413 -22.79 21.02 2.69
CA GLU A 413 -24.23 20.74 2.61
C GLU A 413 -24.63 19.37 3.19
N TRP A 414 -23.85 18.32 2.89
CA TRP A 414 -24.16 16.97 3.35
C TRP A 414 -24.07 16.85 4.88
N LEU A 415 -23.20 17.65 5.51
CA LEU A 415 -23.07 17.74 6.96
C LEU A 415 -24.21 18.58 7.56
N MET A 416 -24.65 19.63 6.88
CA MET A 416 -25.86 20.39 7.24
C MET A 416 -27.13 19.54 7.15
N ARG A 417 -27.31 18.75 6.08
CA ARG A 417 -28.41 17.78 5.94
C ARG A 417 -28.38 16.73 7.05
N GLU A 418 -27.20 16.20 7.39
CA GLU A 418 -27.04 15.24 8.49
C GLU A 418 -27.25 15.87 9.88
N PHE A 419 -26.80 17.10 10.08
CA PHE A 419 -27.09 17.89 11.28
C PHE A 419 -28.60 18.12 11.44
N GLY A 420 -29.32 18.46 10.36
CA GLY A 420 -30.78 18.57 10.37
C GLY A 420 -31.48 17.26 10.78
N ARG A 421 -31.10 16.14 10.16
CA ARG A 421 -31.62 14.79 10.50
C ARG A 421 -31.31 14.35 11.93
N TRP A 422 -30.19 14.80 12.49
CA TRP A 422 -29.85 14.54 13.89
C TRP A 422 -30.58 15.50 14.83
N ALA A 423 -30.65 16.80 14.50
CA ALA A 423 -31.29 17.84 15.31
C ALA A 423 -32.79 17.60 15.46
N SER A 424 -33.49 17.16 14.41
CA SER A 424 -34.91 16.80 14.48
C SER A 424 -35.21 15.64 15.43
N ARG A 425 -34.20 14.78 15.70
CA ARG A 425 -34.24 13.66 16.65
C ARG A 425 -33.54 13.98 17.98
N SER A 426 -33.06 15.21 18.16
CA SER A 426 -32.28 15.67 19.30
C SER A 426 -33.16 16.43 20.30
N PRO A 427 -32.79 16.50 21.60
CA PRO A 427 -33.51 17.26 22.62
C PRO A 427 -33.88 18.72 22.30
N TYR A 428 -33.30 19.38 21.29
CA TYR A 428 -33.76 20.71 20.85
C TYR A 428 -35.26 20.73 20.49
N VAL A 429 -35.76 19.68 19.83
CA VAL A 429 -37.16 19.63 19.34
C VAL A 429 -38.15 19.40 20.48
N ARG A 430 -37.76 18.75 21.58
CA ARG A 430 -38.64 18.56 22.76
C ARG A 430 -39.01 19.85 23.49
N ILE A 431 -38.42 20.98 23.10
CA ILE A 431 -38.71 22.31 23.65
C ILE A 431 -39.40 23.20 22.59
N ASN A 432 -39.61 22.69 21.36
CA ASN A 432 -39.96 23.51 20.20
C ASN A 432 -41.19 23.01 19.40
N THR A 433 -41.81 21.87 19.74
CA THR A 433 -43.05 21.39 19.09
C THR A 433 -44.30 22.25 19.31
N GLN A 434 -44.18 23.39 20.01
CA GLN A 434 -45.22 24.43 20.08
C GLN A 434 -44.90 25.68 19.23
N LEU A 435 -43.68 25.80 18.67
CA LEU A 435 -43.22 27.00 17.95
C LEU A 435 -42.95 26.76 16.45
N TRP A 436 -42.79 25.50 16.02
CA TRP A 436 -42.50 25.17 14.60
C TRP A 436 -43.75 25.05 13.71
N ASN A 437 -44.91 25.56 14.17
CA ASN A 437 -46.13 25.70 13.38
C ASN A 437 -46.33 27.13 12.83
N VAL A 438 -45.28 27.96 12.86
CA VAL A 438 -45.28 29.35 12.38
C VAL A 438 -44.06 29.53 11.46
N GLU A 439 -44.22 30.31 10.39
CA GLU A 439 -43.24 30.57 9.31
C GLU A 439 -42.84 29.35 8.43
N PRO A 440 -43.70 28.95 7.48
CA PRO A 440 -43.37 28.04 6.38
C PRO A 440 -42.87 28.78 5.12
N ASP A 441 -42.05 29.83 5.26
CA ASP A 441 -41.50 30.63 4.14
C ASP A 441 -40.01 30.97 4.39
N LEU A 442 -39.08 30.11 3.94
CA LEU A 442 -37.64 30.40 3.69
C LEU A 442 -36.88 29.21 3.07
#